data_AF-A0A1W9UFF3-F1
#
_entry.id   AF-A0A1W9UFF3-F1
#
_cell.length_a   1.000
_cell.length_b   1.000
_cell.length_c   1.000
_cell.angle_alpha   90.00
_cell.angle_beta   90.00
_cell.angle_gamma   90.00
#
_symmetry.space_group_name_H-M   'P 1'
#
loop_
_entity.id
_entity.type
_entity.pdbx_description
1 polymer ?
#
loop_
_entity_poly.entity_id
_entity_poly.type
_entity_poly.pdbx_seq_one_letter_code
_entity_poly.pdbx_strand_id
1 'polypeptide(L)'
;MAMDPLLAKIHIAKKDLQLDDSTYRAAIDMISNGKTDSSAKLNRHERLELIKHFESLGWKAKPQKRRPKNADQAGSRARHIKKIEALLTVGNKPWSYGDALAKRMYKVDSVTFLKDTTKLRGIITALIKQGKKEGWDIER
;
A
#
# COMPACT_ATOMS: atom_id res chain seq x y z
N MET A 1 5.30 3.96 -16.23
CA MET A 1 4.13 4.83 -16.47
C MET A 1 3.54 5.23 -15.13
N ALA A 2 3.44 6.53 -14.85
CA ALA A 2 2.77 7.01 -13.64
C ALA A 2 1.28 6.61 -13.71
N MET A 3 0.74 6.02 -12.65
CA MET A 3 -0.68 5.73 -12.55
C MET A 3 -1.45 7.04 -12.54
N ASP A 4 -2.28 7.29 -13.55
CA ASP A 4 -3.12 8.49 -13.58
C ASP A 4 -4.28 8.34 -12.57
N PRO A 5 -4.35 9.18 -11.53
CA PRO A 5 -5.38 9.08 -10.50
C PRO A 5 -6.80 9.30 -11.06
N LEU A 6 -6.97 10.01 -12.18
CA LEU A 6 -8.28 10.22 -12.81
C LEU A 6 -8.76 8.94 -13.51
N LEU A 7 -7.84 8.21 -14.15
CA LEU A 7 -8.16 6.93 -14.78
C LEU A 7 -8.63 5.91 -13.72
N ALA A 8 -7.94 5.88 -12.58
CA ALA A 8 -8.35 5.03 -11.46
C ALA A 8 -9.77 5.37 -10.97
N LYS A 9 -10.12 6.66 -10.85
CA LYS A 9 -11.47 7.10 -10.47
C LYS A 9 -12.53 6.66 -11.48
N ILE A 10 -12.24 6.77 -12.78
CA ILE A 10 -13.15 6.35 -13.85
C ILE A 10 -13.47 4.85 -13.73
N HIS A 11 -12.46 4.00 -13.48
CA HIS A 11 -12.69 2.55 -13.31
C HIS A 11 -13.44 2.21 -12.02
N ILE A 12 -13.19 2.95 -10.93
CA ILE A 12 -13.96 2.82 -9.68
C ILE A 12 -15.42 3.21 -9.92
N ALA A 13 -15.67 4.33 -10.61
CA ALA A 13 -17.01 4.80 -10.93
C ALA A 13 -17.79 3.79 -11.77
N LYS A 14 -17.17 3.21 -12.82
CA LYS A 14 -17.78 2.13 -13.60
C LYS A 14 -18.24 0.97 -12.71
N LYS A 15 -17.38 0.54 -11.78
CA LYS A 15 -17.68 -0.58 -10.88
C LYS A 15 -18.77 -0.23 -9.87
N ASP A 16 -18.71 0.96 -9.26
CA ASP A 16 -19.68 1.40 -8.27
C ASP A 16 -21.07 1.63 -8.88
N LEU A 17 -21.14 2.12 -10.12
CA LEU A 17 -22.38 2.32 -10.87
C LEU A 17 -22.86 1.06 -11.61
N GLN A 18 -22.09 -0.03 -11.58
CA GLN A 18 -22.41 -1.29 -12.26
C GLN A 18 -22.71 -1.11 -13.77
N LEU A 19 -22.01 -0.17 -14.43
CA LEU A 19 -22.20 0.08 -15.86
C LEU A 19 -21.69 -1.12 -16.66
N ASP A 20 -22.52 -1.58 -17.59
CA ASP A 20 -22.11 -2.55 -18.59
C ASP A 20 -21.07 -1.93 -19.54
N ASP A 21 -20.32 -2.78 -20.23
CA ASP A 21 -19.21 -2.31 -21.07
C ASP A 21 -19.68 -1.46 -22.25
N SER A 22 -20.88 -1.70 -22.76
CA SER A 22 -21.44 -0.95 -23.90
C SER A 22 -21.87 0.45 -23.49
N THR A 23 -22.59 0.60 -22.37
CA THR A 23 -22.97 1.89 -21.78
C THR A 23 -21.74 2.69 -21.36
N TYR A 24 -20.74 2.03 -20.78
CA TYR A 24 -19.49 2.65 -20.40
C TYR A 24 -18.73 3.21 -21.62
N ARG A 25 -18.63 2.43 -22.71
CA ARG A 25 -18.00 2.91 -23.96
C ARG A 25 -18.81 4.01 -24.63
N ALA A 26 -20.14 3.94 -24.63
CA ALA A 26 -21.00 4.99 -25.16
C ALA A 26 -20.82 6.32 -24.40
N ALA A 27 -20.68 6.28 -23.08
CA ALA A 27 -20.37 7.47 -22.29
C ALA A 27 -18.99 8.06 -22.64
N ILE A 28 -17.98 7.22 -22.89
CA ILE A 28 -16.66 7.69 -23.33
C ILE A 28 -16.72 8.28 -24.73
N ASP A 29 -17.46 7.64 -25.64
CA ASP A 29 -17.63 8.09 -27.02
C ASP A 29 -18.32 9.46 -27.08
N MET A 30 -19.39 9.64 -26.29
CA MET A 30 -20.10 10.90 -26.13
C MET A 30 -19.17 12.02 -25.64
N ILE A 31 -18.38 11.77 -24.59
CA ILE A 31 -17.46 12.77 -24.03
C ILE A 31 -16.27 13.05 -24.96
N SER A 32 -15.78 12.05 -25.69
CA SER A 32 -14.68 12.22 -26.64
C SER A 32 -15.14 12.82 -27.99
N ASN A 33 -16.45 13.01 -28.18
CA ASN A 33 -17.07 13.38 -29.47
C ASN A 33 -16.68 12.41 -30.61
N GLY A 34 -16.75 11.10 -30.37
CA GLY A 34 -16.47 10.08 -31.39
C GLY A 34 -14.99 9.80 -31.65
N LYS A 35 -14.07 10.39 -30.88
CA LYS A 35 -12.62 10.23 -31.10
C LYS A 35 -12.09 8.91 -30.55
N THR A 36 -12.66 8.41 -29.46
CA THR A 36 -12.24 7.16 -28.84
C THR A 36 -13.31 6.57 -27.94
N ASP A 37 -13.27 5.24 -27.81
CA ASP A 37 -14.02 4.43 -26.84
C ASP A 37 -13.19 4.04 -25.60
N SER A 38 -11.95 4.55 -25.49
CA SER A 38 -10.99 4.16 -24.46
C SER A 38 -10.68 5.29 -23.49
N SER A 39 -10.96 5.06 -22.21
CA SER A 39 -10.66 6.02 -21.12
C SER A 39 -9.17 6.34 -20.98
N ALA A 40 -8.30 5.44 -21.44
CA ALA A 40 -6.85 5.66 -21.47
C ALA A 40 -6.40 6.66 -22.56
N LYS A 41 -7.17 6.79 -23.65
CA LYS A 41 -6.88 7.72 -24.75
C LYS A 41 -7.48 9.12 -24.53
N LEU A 42 -8.35 9.27 -23.53
CA LEU A 42 -8.91 10.57 -23.16
C LEU A 42 -7.86 11.54 -22.62
N ASN A 43 -8.02 12.82 -22.95
CA ASN A 43 -7.28 13.91 -22.35
C ASN A 43 -7.75 14.19 -20.92
N ARG A 44 -6.93 14.92 -20.15
CA ARG A 44 -7.24 15.25 -18.74
C ARG A 44 -8.60 15.96 -18.57
N HIS A 45 -8.96 16.85 -19.49
CA HIS A 45 -10.23 17.58 -19.47
C HIS A 45 -11.42 16.63 -19.68
N GLU A 46 -11.36 15.79 -20.72
CA GLU A 46 -12.38 14.79 -21.04
C GLU A 46 -12.56 13.78 -19.89
N ARG A 47 -11.47 13.37 -19.23
CA ARG A 47 -11.55 12.51 -18.04
C ARG A 47 -12.30 13.16 -16.88
N LEU A 48 -12.10 14.46 -16.65
CA LEU A 48 -12.82 15.19 -15.60
C LEU A 48 -14.31 15.35 -15.95
N GLU A 49 -14.62 15.56 -17.22
CA GLU A 49 -15.99 15.65 -17.70
C GLU A 49 -16.74 14.32 -17.56
N LEU A 50 -16.08 13.21 -17.91
CA LEU A 50 -16.63 11.87 -17.70
C LEU A 50 -16.88 11.57 -16.21
N ILE A 51 -15.96 11.99 -15.33
CA ILE A 51 -16.16 11.87 -13.88
C ILE A 51 -17.37 12.70 -13.42
N LYS A 52 -17.52 13.94 -13.89
CA LYS A 52 -18.70 14.77 -13.58
C LYS A 52 -20.00 14.14 -14.09
N HIS A 53 -19.96 13.51 -15.26
CA HIS A 53 -21.10 12.76 -15.77
C HIS A 53 -21.47 11.61 -14.84
N PHE A 54 -20.50 10.82 -14.36
CA PHE A 54 -20.76 9.79 -13.35
C PHE A 54 -21.27 10.38 -12.02
N GLU A 55 -20.78 11.55 -11.60
CA GLU A 55 -21.29 12.23 -10.41
C GLU A 55 -22.76 12.65 -10.58
N SER A 56 -23.16 13.09 -11.77
CA SER A 56 -24.57 13.40 -12.09
C SER A 56 -25.48 12.16 -12.08
N LEU A 57 -24.93 10.98 -12.39
CA LEU A 57 -25.61 9.69 -12.26
C LEU A 57 -25.70 9.18 -10.80
N GLY A 58 -25.21 9.97 -9.84
CA GLY A 58 -25.27 9.64 -8.41
C GLY A 58 -24.00 8.98 -7.86
N TRP A 59 -22.92 8.88 -8.65
CA TRP A 59 -21.65 8.42 -8.13
C TRP A 59 -21.04 9.46 -7.19
N LYS A 60 -20.59 9.03 -6.00
CA LYS A 60 -19.87 9.88 -5.06
C LYS A 60 -18.49 9.31 -4.84
N ALA A 61 -17.46 10.08 -5.22
CA ALA A 61 -16.08 9.69 -5.00
C ALA A 61 -15.84 9.46 -3.50
N LYS A 62 -15.65 8.19 -3.10
CA LYS A 62 -15.29 7.87 -1.72
C LYS A 62 -13.92 8.48 -1.41
N PRO A 63 -13.76 9.16 -0.27
CA PRO A 63 -12.44 9.61 0.14
C PRO A 63 -11.55 8.38 0.24
N GLN A 64 -10.44 8.39 -0.50
CA GLN A 64 -9.45 7.33 -0.38
C GLN A 64 -9.03 7.29 1.09
N LYS A 65 -9.26 6.15 1.77
CA LYS A 65 -8.80 5.95 3.15
C LYS A 65 -7.29 6.09 3.17
N ARG A 66 -6.81 7.32 3.39
CA ARG A 66 -5.41 7.60 3.63
C ARG A 66 -5.14 7.10 5.04
N ARG A 67 -4.55 5.91 5.13
CA ARG A 67 -4.07 5.37 6.40
C ARG A 67 -3.19 6.44 7.04
N PRO A 68 -3.49 6.92 8.26
CA PRO A 68 -2.70 7.99 8.87
C PRO A 68 -1.26 7.52 9.01
N LYS A 69 -0.32 8.26 8.39
CA LYS A 69 1.13 7.96 8.45
C LYS A 69 1.69 7.99 9.88
N ASN A 70 0.94 8.56 10.82
CA ASN A 70 1.40 8.90 12.17
C ASN A 70 0.90 7.95 13.27
N ALA A 71 0.06 6.95 12.94
CA ALA A 71 -0.40 5.94 13.91
C ALA A 71 0.73 5.03 14.44
N ASP A 72 1.96 5.26 13.97
CA ASP A 72 3.12 4.40 14.09
C ASP A 72 4.27 5.02 14.88
N GLN A 73 4.06 6.09 15.66
CA GLN A 73 5.18 6.77 16.33
C GLN A 73 5.23 6.56 17.85
N ALA A 74 4.13 6.69 18.59
CA ALA A 74 4.20 6.69 20.07
C ALA A 74 4.25 5.28 20.71
N GLY A 75 3.54 4.28 20.18
CA GLY A 75 3.55 2.89 20.69
C GLY A 75 4.42 1.90 19.90
N SER A 76 5.14 2.42 18.91
CA SER A 76 5.70 1.63 17.80
C SER A 76 7.02 0.96 18.16
N ARG A 77 7.91 1.62 18.89
CA ARG A 77 9.21 1.01 19.26
C ARG A 77 9.03 -0.23 20.11
N ALA A 78 8.28 -0.15 21.22
CA ALA A 78 8.03 -1.29 22.09
C ALA A 78 7.36 -2.44 21.33
N ARG A 79 6.40 -2.12 20.45
CA ARG A 79 5.75 -3.11 19.57
C ARG A 79 6.72 -3.77 18.61
N HIS A 80 7.65 -3.01 18.03
CA HIS A 80 8.67 -3.57 17.15
C HIS A 80 9.66 -4.46 17.91
N ILE A 81 10.12 -4.06 19.10
CA ILE A 81 10.99 -4.89 19.96
C ILE A 81 10.28 -6.20 20.34
N LYS A 82 9.02 -6.13 20.78
CA LYS A 82 8.22 -7.32 21.08
C LYS A 82 8.03 -8.23 19.87
N LYS A 83 7.90 -7.66 18.67
CA LYS A 83 7.82 -8.44 17.43
C LYS A 83 9.15 -9.10 17.07
N ILE A 84 10.27 -8.42 17.30
CA ILE A 84 11.62 -8.99 17.11
C ILE A 84 11.82 -10.16 18.06
N GLU A 85 11.47 -10.00 19.34
CA GLU A 85 11.50 -11.07 20.34
C GLU A 85 10.68 -12.29 19.88
N ALA A 86 9.42 -12.09 19.49
CA ALA A 86 8.57 -13.17 19.02
C ALA A 86 9.17 -13.90 17.80
N LEU A 87 9.73 -13.18 16.83
CA LEU A 87 10.37 -13.78 15.66
C LEU A 87 11.63 -14.57 16.02
N LEU A 88 12.41 -14.09 16.97
CA LEU A 88 13.57 -14.83 17.48
C LEU A 88 13.14 -16.10 18.21
N THR A 89 12.07 -16.05 19.02
CA THR A 89 11.51 -17.23 19.68
C THR A 89 10.99 -18.26 18.68
N VAL A 90 10.22 -17.84 17.67
CA VAL A 90 9.73 -18.73 16.60
C VAL A 90 10.89 -19.38 15.85
N GLY A 91 11.94 -18.62 15.56
CA GLY A 91 13.14 -19.12 14.89
C GLY A 91 14.13 -19.87 15.77
N ASN A 92 13.80 -20.10 17.05
CA ASN A 92 14.69 -20.64 18.08
C ASN A 92 16.08 -19.97 18.08
N LYS A 93 16.12 -18.65 17.92
CA LYS A 93 17.35 -17.86 17.88
C LYS A 93 17.50 -17.01 19.14
N PRO A 94 18.71 -16.87 19.70
CA PRO A 94 18.95 -16.01 20.85
C PRO A 94 18.90 -14.53 20.49
N TRP A 95 18.72 -13.67 21.49
CA TRP A 95 18.78 -12.20 21.35
C TRP A 95 20.07 -11.70 20.69
N SER A 96 21.19 -12.39 20.92
CA SER A 96 22.48 -12.08 20.28
C SER A 96 22.43 -12.14 18.75
N TYR A 97 21.52 -12.94 18.17
CA TYR A 97 21.30 -12.95 16.72
C TYR A 97 20.65 -11.65 16.24
N GLY A 98 19.68 -11.13 17.00
CA GLY A 98 19.07 -9.83 16.75
C GLY A 98 20.10 -8.70 16.86
N ASP A 99 20.95 -8.74 17.89
CA ASP A 99 22.02 -7.76 18.10
C ASP A 99 23.08 -7.81 16.98
N ALA A 100 23.45 -9.01 16.53
CA ALA A 100 24.34 -9.18 15.38
C ALA A 100 23.74 -8.60 14.08
N LEU A 101 22.42 -8.71 13.89
CA LEU A 101 21.73 -8.07 12.77
C LEU A 101 21.74 -6.54 12.89
N ALA A 102 21.49 -5.99 14.08
CA ALA A 102 21.60 -4.55 14.33
C ALA A 102 23.01 -4.02 14.04
N LYS A 103 24.04 -4.76 14.45
CA LYS A 103 25.43 -4.43 14.20
C LYS A 103 25.78 -4.50 12.71
N ARG A 104 25.30 -5.51 11.99
CA ARG A 104 25.53 -5.67 10.55
C ARG A 104 24.85 -4.57 9.72
N MET A 105 23.59 -4.27 10.01
CA MET A 105 22.77 -3.34 9.21
C MET A 105 22.99 -1.87 9.58
N TYR A 106 23.16 -1.57 10.86
CA TYR A 106 23.11 -0.20 11.37
C TYR A 106 24.30 0.18 12.25
N LYS A 107 25.28 -0.73 12.44
CA LYS A 107 26.47 -0.50 13.28
C LYS A 107 26.12 -0.14 14.74
N VAL A 108 25.00 -0.67 15.24
CA VAL A 108 24.57 -0.51 16.64
C VAL A 108 24.70 -1.85 17.36
N ASP A 109 25.30 -1.84 18.55
CA ASP A 109 25.63 -3.07 19.27
C ASP A 109 24.43 -3.85 19.81
N SER A 110 23.28 -3.21 20.03
CA SER A 110 22.05 -3.90 20.42
C SER A 110 20.79 -3.35 19.75
N VAL A 111 19.84 -4.24 19.45
CA VAL A 111 18.51 -3.89 18.95
C VAL A 111 17.79 -2.94 19.92
N THR A 112 18.03 -3.11 21.22
CA THR A 112 17.40 -2.28 22.27
C THR A 112 17.90 -0.83 22.23
N PHE A 113 19.11 -0.58 21.73
CA PHE A 113 19.66 0.78 21.61
C PHE A 113 19.13 1.55 20.40
N LEU A 114 18.43 0.89 19.47
CA LEU A 114 17.79 1.56 18.34
C LEU A 114 16.56 2.35 18.80
N LYS A 115 16.67 3.68 18.69
CA LYS A 115 15.56 4.62 18.92
C LYS A 115 14.68 4.81 17.68
N ASP A 116 15.26 4.61 16.49
CA ASP A 116 14.58 4.79 15.21
C ASP A 116 13.69 3.57 14.86
N THR A 117 12.39 3.80 14.79
CA THR A 117 11.38 2.79 14.44
C THR A 117 11.54 2.26 13.01
N THR A 118 12.11 3.04 12.10
CA THR A 118 12.36 2.63 10.71
C THR A 118 13.46 1.55 10.66
N LYS A 119 14.52 1.73 11.44
CA LYS A 119 15.60 0.74 11.57
C LYS A 119 15.09 -0.56 12.20
N LEU A 120 14.24 -0.47 13.22
CA LEU A 120 13.61 -1.65 13.84
C LEU A 120 12.75 -2.44 12.85
N ARG A 121 11.99 -1.77 11.98
CA ARG A 121 11.26 -2.44 10.88
C ARG A 121 12.18 -3.12 9.88
N GLY A 122 13.34 -2.53 9.60
CA GLY A 122 14.37 -3.16 8.78
C GLY A 122 14.84 -4.49 9.36
N ILE A 123 15.10 -4.53 10.67
CA ILE A 123 15.46 -5.78 11.38
C ILE A 123 14.34 -6.81 11.31
N ILE A 124 13.09 -6.41 11.59
CA ILE A 124 11.93 -7.32 11.46
C ILE A 124 11.83 -7.90 10.05
N THR A 125 12.03 -7.07 9.03
CA THR A 125 12.00 -7.51 7.62
C THR A 125 13.12 -8.52 7.33
N ALA A 126 14.32 -8.27 7.85
CA ALA A 126 15.44 -9.21 7.71
C ALA A 126 15.14 -10.55 8.40
N LEU A 127 14.58 -10.53 9.61
CA LEU A 127 14.19 -11.73 10.35
C LEU A 127 13.08 -12.51 9.63
N ILE A 128 12.05 -11.84 9.10
CA ILE A 128 11.00 -12.51 8.32
C ILE A 128 11.59 -13.15 7.06
N LYS A 129 12.50 -12.46 6.35
CA LYS A 129 13.16 -13.02 5.17
C LYS A 129 14.02 -14.24 5.53
N GLN A 130 14.73 -14.18 6.66
CA GLN A 130 15.50 -15.31 7.17
C GLN A 130 14.59 -16.48 7.55
N GLY A 131 13.51 -16.21 8.27
CA GLY A 131 12.54 -17.23 8.66
C GLY A 131 11.89 -17.90 7.46
N LYS A 132 11.54 -17.15 6.40
CA LYS A 132 11.05 -17.73 5.14
C LYS A 132 12.07 -18.63 4.46
N LYS A 133 13.36 -18.29 4.57
CA LYS A 133 14.46 -19.12 4.03
C LYS A 133 14.66 -20.39 4.86
N GLU A 134 14.50 -20.31 6.17
CA GLU A 134 14.67 -21.43 7.11
C GLU A 134 13.39 -22.24 7.35
N GLY A 135 12.23 -21.81 6.82
CA GLY A 135 10.94 -22.48 6.99
C GLY A 135 10.29 -22.27 8.36
N TRP A 136 10.51 -21.12 9.00
CA TRP A 136 9.88 -20.79 10.28
C TRP A 136 8.37 -20.65 10.14
N ASP A 137 7.64 -21.06 11.18
CA ASP A 137 6.19 -20.87 11.27
C ASP A 137 5.86 -19.43 11.68
N ILE A 138 5.85 -18.53 10.69
CA ILE A 138 5.63 -17.08 10.90
C ILE A 138 4.15 -16.69 10.73
N GLU A 139 3.27 -17.65 10.43
CA GLU A 139 1.83 -17.43 10.23
C GLU A 139 1.08 -17.64 11.55
N ARG A 140 1.21 -16.69 12.49
CA ARG A 140 0.32 -16.62 13.65
C ARG A 140 0.04 -15.19 14.11
#